data_AF-A0A7C3R3V7-F1
#
_entry.id   AF-A0A7C3R3V7-F1
#
_cell.length_a   1.000
_cell.length_b   1.000
_cell.length_c   1.000
_cell.angle_alpha   90.00
_cell.angle_beta   90.00
_cell.angle_gamma   90.00
#
_symmetry.space_group_name_H-M   'P 1'
#
loop_
_entity.id
_entity.type
_entity.pdbx_description
1 polymer ?
#
loop_
_entity_poly.entity_id
_entity_poly.type
_entity_poly.pdbx_seq_one_letter_code
_entity_poly.pdbx_strand_id
1 'polypeptide(L)'
;MVVLEINPDAYSYTEEKFREFPDSWSYIALGGVDVGKTSFAISLSAILLRRGLNVLFLDLDLGQSTIGLPMTISLGKVMSGKEDSIIIEIIASEFIGNNTPEGLEPLIVARSLKLLSLVPREGVKLVVDTCGYVNSPKALGYKRG
;
A
#
# COMPACT_ATOMS: atom_id res chain seq x y z
N MET A 1 -5.78 -11.60 5.55
CA MET A 1 -4.74 -10.75 4.95
C MET A 1 -4.24 -11.48 3.72
N VAL A 2 -4.35 -10.86 2.56
CA VAL A 2 -3.86 -11.41 1.30
C VAL A 2 -2.61 -10.64 0.92
N VAL A 3 -1.51 -11.36 0.75
CA VAL A 3 -0.25 -10.82 0.24
C VAL A 3 -0.24 -11.07 -1.25
N LEU A 4 -0.10 -9.99 -2.04
CA LEU A 4 0.01 -10.04 -3.49
C LEU A 4 1.45 -9.74 -3.87
N GLU A 5 2.18 -10.77 -4.29
CA GLU A 5 3.51 -10.60 -4.86
C GLU A 5 3.38 -10.03 -6.27
N ILE A 6 3.96 -8.85 -6.49
CA ILE A 6 3.97 -8.14 -7.75
C ILE A 6 5.32 -8.39 -8.43
N ASN A 7 5.27 -8.99 -9.62
CA ASN A 7 6.42 -9.36 -10.44
C ASN A 7 6.53 -8.35 -11.62
N PRO A 8 7.73 -7.96 -12.09
CA PRO A 8 7.94 -6.91 -13.09
C PRO A 8 7.23 -7.12 -14.42
N ASP A 9 6.84 -8.35 -14.75
CA ASP A 9 6.16 -8.68 -16.02
C ASP A 9 4.63 -8.42 -16.00
N ALA A 10 4.07 -7.93 -14.89
CA ALA A 10 2.63 -7.80 -14.71
C ALA A 10 2.06 -6.46 -15.23
N TYR A 11 2.24 -6.18 -16.52
CA TYR A 11 1.77 -4.94 -17.17
C TYR A 11 0.25 -4.84 -17.39
N SER A 12 -0.57 -5.78 -16.92
CA SER A 12 -2.02 -5.73 -17.13
C SER A 12 -2.79 -6.29 -15.95
N TYR A 13 -2.86 -5.55 -14.85
CA TYR A 13 -3.86 -5.80 -13.82
C TYR A 13 -5.18 -5.16 -14.26
N THR A 14 -5.93 -5.91 -15.09
CA THR A 14 -7.28 -5.55 -15.53
C THR A 14 -8.30 -5.91 -14.46
N GLU A 15 -9.51 -5.34 -14.55
CA GLU A 15 -10.63 -5.73 -13.69
C GLU A 15 -10.95 -7.23 -13.74
N GLU A 16 -10.69 -7.88 -14.88
CA GLU A 16 -10.89 -9.31 -15.08
C GLU A 16 -9.93 -10.12 -14.22
N LYS A 17 -8.62 -9.81 -14.25
CA LYS A 17 -7.65 -10.45 -13.33
C LYS A 17 -8.00 -10.19 -11.87
N PHE A 18 -8.58 -9.03 -11.55
CA PHE A 18 -8.99 -8.74 -10.19
C PHE A 18 -10.10 -9.69 -9.69
N ARG A 19 -10.94 -10.25 -10.56
CA ARG A 19 -11.96 -11.24 -10.16
C ARG A 19 -11.37 -12.55 -9.65
N GLU A 20 -10.13 -12.84 -9.99
CA GLU A 20 -9.42 -14.05 -9.56
C GLU A 20 -8.78 -13.89 -8.18
N PHE A 21 -8.64 -12.65 -7.68
CA PHE A 21 -8.07 -12.45 -6.36
C PHE A 21 -9.09 -12.81 -5.26
N PRO A 22 -8.63 -13.46 -4.18
CA PRO A 22 -9.48 -13.77 -3.05
C PRO A 22 -10.05 -12.49 -2.43
N ASP A 23 -11.33 -12.55 -2.05
CA ASP A 23 -11.94 -11.47 -1.28
C ASP A 23 -11.30 -11.42 0.12
N SER A 24 -10.68 -10.29 0.44
CA SER A 24 -9.95 -10.10 1.70
C SER A 24 -10.19 -8.69 2.22
N TRP A 25 -10.05 -8.50 3.52
CA TRP A 25 -10.11 -7.17 4.12
C TRP A 25 -8.86 -6.33 3.79
N SER A 26 -7.73 -6.99 3.51
CA SER A 26 -6.47 -6.33 3.14
C SER A 26 -5.72 -7.01 1.99
N TYR A 27 -5.08 -6.16 1.19
CA TYR A 27 -4.23 -6.50 0.05
C TYR A 27 -2.89 -5.77 0.19
N ILE A 28 -1.79 -6.51 0.16
CA ILE A 28 -0.44 -5.93 0.32
C ILE A 28 0.36 -6.16 -0.96
N ALA A 29 0.87 -5.09 -1.56
CA ALA A 29 1.76 -5.16 -2.72
C ALA A 29 3.22 -5.33 -2.25
N LEU A 30 3.80 -6.51 -2.50
CA LEU A 30 5.19 -6.82 -2.20
C LEU A 30 5.99 -7.11 -3.48
N GLY A 31 7.26 -6.73 -3.51
CA GLY A 31 8.13 -6.95 -4.67
C GLY A 31 9.36 -6.03 -4.66
N GLY A 32 10.23 -6.19 -5.65
CA GLY A 32 11.45 -5.37 -5.80
C GLY A 32 11.19 -3.90 -6.13
N VAL A 33 12.26 -3.13 -6.33
CA VAL A 33 12.17 -1.74 -6.81
C VAL A 33 11.67 -1.73 -8.26
N ASP A 34 10.81 -0.77 -8.61
CA ASP A 34 10.31 -0.52 -9.98
C ASP A 34 9.62 -1.70 -10.69
N VAL A 35 8.93 -2.56 -9.93
CA VAL A 35 8.18 -3.71 -10.46
C VAL A 35 6.69 -3.43 -10.67
N GLY A 36 6.25 -2.18 -10.51
CA GLY A 36 4.85 -1.76 -10.69
C GLY A 36 3.95 -1.84 -9.46
N LYS A 37 4.48 -2.01 -8.24
CA LYS A 37 3.70 -2.11 -6.98
C LYS A 37 2.75 -0.93 -6.75
N THR A 38 3.25 0.30 -6.87
CA THR A 38 2.47 1.51 -6.68
C THR A 38 1.35 1.63 -7.70
N SER A 39 1.66 1.43 -8.99
CA SER A 39 0.66 1.41 -10.07
C SER A 39 -0.41 0.33 -9.83
N PHE A 40 0.00 -0.86 -9.38
CA PHE A 40 -0.91 -1.93 -9.02
C PHE A 40 -1.82 -1.53 -7.85
N ALA A 41 -1.26 -1.00 -6.76
CA ALA A 41 -2.00 -0.59 -5.57
C ALA A 41 -3.03 0.51 -5.89
N ILE A 42 -2.66 1.48 -6.73
CA ILE A 42 -3.56 2.54 -7.22
C ILE A 42 -4.69 1.93 -8.07
N SER A 43 -4.36 1.08 -9.04
CA SER A 43 -5.35 0.43 -9.91
C SER A 43 -6.33 -0.42 -9.10
N LEU A 44 -5.81 -1.24 -8.19
CA LEU A 44 -6.61 -2.05 -7.27
C LEU A 44 -7.57 -1.18 -6.44
N SER A 45 -7.09 -0.06 -5.92
CA SER A 45 -7.90 0.87 -5.14
C SER A 45 -9.05 1.46 -5.96
N ALA A 46 -8.79 1.81 -7.22
CA ALA A 46 -9.80 2.30 -8.14
C ALA A 46 -10.87 1.24 -8.46
N ILE A 47 -10.45 -0.01 -8.69
CA ILE A 47 -11.36 -1.13 -8.97
C ILE A 47 -12.26 -1.41 -7.77
N LEU A 48 -11.69 -1.48 -6.56
CA LEU A 48 -12.43 -1.72 -5.33
C LEU A 48 -13.44 -0.59 -5.06
N LEU A 49 -13.03 0.67 -5.27
CA LEU A 49 -13.91 1.82 -5.13
C LEU A 49 -15.08 1.76 -6.12
N ARG A 50 -14.85 1.43 -7.40
CA ARG A 50 -15.90 1.27 -8.42
C ARG A 50 -16.90 0.16 -8.09
N ARG A 51 -16.48 -0.85 -7.32
CA ARG A 51 -17.38 -1.88 -6.78
C ARG A 51 -18.23 -1.41 -5.60
N GLY A 52 -18.16 -0.13 -5.23
CA GLY A 52 -18.92 0.45 -4.12
C GLY A 52 -18.33 0.14 -2.74
N LEU A 53 -17.07 -0.29 -2.67
CA LEU A 53 -16.40 -0.61 -1.40
C LEU A 53 -15.73 0.64 -0.83
N ASN A 54 -15.71 0.76 0.50
CA ASN A 54 -14.88 1.75 1.16
C ASN A 54 -13.43 1.27 1.14
N VAL A 55 -12.53 2.10 0.61
CA VAL A 55 -11.11 1.73 0.45
C VAL A 55 -10.23 2.72 1.19
N LEU A 56 -9.29 2.18 1.98
CA LEU A 56 -8.17 2.92 2.54
C LEU A 56 -6.87 2.48 1.85
N PHE A 57 -5.95 3.43 1.71
CA PHE A 57 -4.63 3.24 1.13
C PHE A 57 -3.58 3.50 2.20
N LEU A 58 -2.68 2.54 2.42
CA LEU A 58 -1.53 2.67 3.32
C LEU A 58 -0.25 2.68 2.49
N ASP A 59 0.37 3.86 2.40
CA ASP A 59 1.65 4.09 1.74
C ASP A 59 2.79 3.87 2.73
N LEU A 60 3.55 2.78 2.54
CA LEU A 60 4.74 2.44 3.31
C LEU A 60 6.03 2.58 2.48
N ASP A 61 6.01 3.28 1.34
CA ASP A 61 7.20 3.53 0.54
C ASP A 61 7.87 4.87 0.92
N LEU A 62 8.92 4.78 1.74
CA LEU A 62 9.71 5.92 2.17
C LEU A 62 10.55 6.55 1.05
N GLY A 63 10.92 5.77 0.04
CA GLY A 63 11.79 6.20 -1.06
C GLY A 63 11.02 6.96 -2.13
N GLN A 64 9.78 6.56 -2.37
CA GLN A 64 8.87 7.15 -3.36
C GLN A 64 7.45 7.24 -2.80
N SER A 65 7.25 8.12 -1.80
CA SER A 65 5.91 8.31 -1.25
C SER A 65 4.94 8.76 -2.33
N THR A 66 3.81 8.08 -2.39
CA THR A 66 2.75 8.28 -3.38
C THR A 66 1.79 9.37 -2.96
N ILE A 67 1.48 9.45 -1.67
CA ILE A 67 0.44 10.36 -1.14
C ILE A 67 0.95 11.30 -0.06
N GLY A 68 2.04 10.96 0.62
CA GLY A 68 2.58 11.75 1.72
C GLY A 68 3.70 12.67 1.29
N LEU A 69 4.22 13.43 2.27
CA LEU A 69 5.51 14.11 2.11
C LEU A 69 6.64 13.08 1.99
N PRO A 70 7.81 13.46 1.44
CA PRO A 70 8.97 12.60 1.46
C PRO A 70 9.28 12.04 2.86
N MET A 71 9.81 10.82 2.93
CA MET A 71 10.24 10.17 4.18
C MET A 71 9.11 9.96 5.21
N THR A 72 7.86 9.84 4.73
CA THR A 72 6.67 9.68 5.55
C THR A 72 5.93 8.43 5.12
N ILE A 73 5.36 7.69 6.08
CA ILE A 73 4.35 6.68 5.79
C ILE A 73 2.97 7.27 6.06
N SER A 74 1.97 6.96 5.23
CA SER A 74 0.68 7.65 5.27
C SER A 74 -0.50 6.71 5.07
N LEU A 75 -1.56 6.96 5.83
CA LEU A 75 -2.88 6.36 5.63
C LEU A 75 -3.79 7.39 4.97
N GLY A 76 -4.48 7.01 3.90
CA GLY A 76 -5.44 7.86 3.22
C GLY A 76 -6.74 7.15 2.85
N LYS A 77 -7.80 7.93 2.67
CA LYS A 77 -9.09 7.49 2.15
C LYS A 77 -9.12 7.63 0.64
N VAL A 78 -9.45 6.56 -0.06
CA VAL A 78 -9.61 6.58 -1.51
C VAL A 78 -11.00 7.12 -1.85
N MET A 79 -11.06 8.08 -2.76
CA MET A 79 -12.26 8.74 -3.23
C MET A 79 -12.28 8.82 -4.75
N SER A 80 -13.47 9.00 -5.34
CA SER A 80 -13.59 9.21 -6.77
C SER A 80 -13.03 10.58 -7.13
N GLY A 81 -12.17 10.62 -8.14
CA GLY A 81 -11.66 11.84 -8.75
C GLY A 81 -12.45 12.26 -9.98
N LYS A 82 -11.88 13.16 -10.78
CA LYS A 82 -12.38 13.53 -12.11
C LYS A 82 -11.93 12.51 -13.15
N GLU A 83 -12.68 12.35 -14.24
CA GLU A 83 -12.26 11.54 -15.41
C GLU A 83 -11.81 10.10 -15.01
N ASP A 84 -12.61 9.43 -14.19
CA ASP A 84 -12.37 8.05 -13.72
C ASP A 84 -11.06 7.83 -12.92
N SER A 85 -10.40 8.91 -12.48
CA SER A 85 -9.26 8.84 -11.56
C SER A 85 -9.70 8.61 -10.10
N ILE A 86 -8.74 8.27 -9.23
CA ILE A 86 -8.93 8.30 -7.78
C ILE A 86 -8.19 9.48 -7.16
N ILE A 87 -8.72 9.98 -6.05
CA ILE A 87 -8.06 10.91 -5.14
C ILE A 87 -7.82 10.16 -3.84
N ILE A 88 -6.66 10.35 -3.22
CA ILE A 88 -6.36 9.79 -1.90
C ILE A 88 -6.24 10.95 -0.91
N GLU A 89 -7.23 11.09 -0.03
CA GLU A 89 -7.23 12.12 1.02
C GLU A 89 -6.52 11.58 2.26
N ILE A 90 -5.44 12.24 2.68
CA ILE A 90 -4.63 11.80 3.83
C ILE A 90 -5.45 11.89 5.11
N ILE A 91 -5.50 10.78 5.85
CA ILE A 91 -6.08 10.70 7.19
C ILE A 91 -5.00 10.99 8.24
N ALA A 92 -3.85 10.34 8.11
CA ALA A 92 -2.75 10.45 9.05
C ALA A 92 -1.42 10.08 8.39
N SER A 93 -0.34 10.64 8.92
CA SER A 93 1.02 10.47 8.42
C SER A 93 2.00 10.39 9.57
N GLU A 94 3.03 9.56 9.44
CA GLU A 94 4.14 9.46 10.39
C GLU A 94 5.45 9.75 9.66
N PHE A 95 6.15 10.81 10.10
CA PHE A 95 7.47 11.15 9.58
C PHE A 95 8.52 10.19 10.13
N ILE A 96 9.28 9.58 9.22
CA ILE A 96 10.39 8.67 9.55
C ILE A 96 11.73 9.41 9.49
N GLY A 97 11.86 10.42 8.63
CA GLY A 97 13.09 11.21 8.48
C GLY A 97 14.23 10.50 7.78
N ASN A 98 13.92 9.40 7.10
CA ASN A 98 14.82 8.68 6.22
C ASN A 98 14.04 8.09 5.03
N ASN A 99 14.68 7.99 3.88
CA ASN A 99 14.09 7.44 2.66
C ASN A 99 14.38 5.94 2.46
N THR A 100 15.16 5.32 3.35
CA THR A 100 15.40 3.87 3.39
C THR A 100 14.94 3.25 4.72
N PRO A 101 14.40 2.01 4.71
CA PRO A 101 14.06 1.30 5.94
C PRO A 101 15.25 0.82 6.76
N GLU A 102 16.43 0.70 6.16
CA GLU A 102 17.59 0.05 6.80
C GLU A 102 17.98 0.73 8.13
N GLY A 103 18.02 -0.06 9.21
CA GLY A 103 18.34 0.42 10.56
C GLY A 103 17.20 1.12 11.30
N LEU A 104 16.05 1.33 10.64
CA LEU A 104 14.84 1.94 11.20
C LEU A 104 13.64 0.99 11.18
N GLU A 105 13.85 -0.29 10.88
CA GLU A 105 12.79 -1.28 10.69
C GLU A 105 11.82 -1.34 11.89
N PRO A 106 12.29 -1.39 13.16
CA PRO A 106 11.38 -1.42 14.32
C PRO A 106 10.56 -0.14 14.46
N LEU A 107 11.16 1.02 14.15
CA LEU A 107 10.45 2.30 14.17
C LEU A 107 9.35 2.30 13.12
N ILE A 108 9.66 1.89 11.89
CA ILE A 108 8.70 1.89 10.79
C ILE A 108 7.56 0.92 11.09
N VAL A 109 7.84 -0.29 11.59
CA VAL A 109 6.81 -1.24 12.02
C VAL A 109 5.90 -0.62 13.09
N ALA A 110 6.48 -0.02 14.14
CA ALA A 110 5.69 0.62 15.20
C ALA A 110 4.78 1.75 14.67
N ARG A 111 5.27 2.55 13.72
CA ARG A 111 4.52 3.66 13.11
C ARG A 111 3.44 3.15 12.16
N SER A 112 3.71 2.09 11.40
CA SER A 112 2.73 1.39 10.57
C SER A 112 1.61 0.80 11.42
N LEU A 113 1.93 0.16 12.56
CA LEU A 113 0.92 -0.35 13.50
C LEU A 113 0.06 0.78 14.09
N LYS A 114 0.65 1.95 14.37
CA LYS A 114 -0.09 3.14 14.81
C LYS A 114 -1.09 3.59 13.73
N LEU A 115 -0.68 3.67 12.46
CA LEU A 115 -1.59 4.01 11.36
C LEU A 115 -2.68 2.93 11.18
N LEU A 116 -2.31 1.65 11.23
CA LEU A 116 -3.26 0.53 11.13
C LEU A 116 -4.30 0.54 12.26
N SER A 117 -3.97 1.06 13.44
CA SER A 117 -4.94 1.18 14.55
C SER A 117 -6.10 2.14 14.25
N LEU A 118 -5.96 3.01 13.24
CA LEU A 118 -7.01 3.91 12.76
C LEU A 118 -7.94 3.25 11.73
N VAL A 119 -7.57 2.07 11.22
CA VAL A 119 -8.35 1.34 10.20
C VAL A 119 -9.53 0.63 10.88
N PRO A 120 -10.79 0.87 10.44
CA PRO A 120 -11.95 0.16 10.98
C PRO A 120 -11.83 -1.35 10.77
N ARG A 121 -12.32 -2.13 11.75
CA ARG A 121 -12.26 -3.61 11.70
C ARG A 121 -13.16 -4.23 10.62
N GLU A 122 -14.22 -3.53 10.21
CA GLU A 122 -15.23 -4.01 9.27
C GLU A 122 -15.62 -2.93 8.27
N GLY A 123 -16.16 -3.34 7.12
CA GLY A 123 -16.74 -2.43 6.11
C GLY A 123 -15.73 -1.64 5.27
N VAL A 124 -14.43 -1.96 5.39
CA VAL A 124 -13.33 -1.29 4.68
C VAL A 124 -12.39 -2.32 4.05
N LYS A 125 -11.88 -2.00 2.86
CA LYS A 125 -10.76 -2.69 2.21
C LYS A 125 -9.49 -1.85 2.40
N LEU A 126 -8.40 -2.49 2.81
CA LEU A 126 -7.10 -1.85 2.95
C LEU A 126 -6.18 -2.29 1.80
N VAL A 127 -5.65 -1.33 1.05
CA VAL A 127 -4.59 -1.55 0.07
C VAL A 127 -3.30 -0.99 0.61
N VAL A 128 -2.25 -1.80 0.67
CA VAL A 128 -0.95 -1.42 1.23
C VAL A 128 0.08 -1.43 0.11
N ASP A 129 0.67 -0.27 -0.16
CA ASP A 129 1.87 -0.16 -0.99
C ASP A 129 3.11 -0.19 -0.11
N THR A 130 4.17 -0.85 -0.57
CA THR A 130 5.37 -1.05 0.25
C THR A 130 6.64 -0.81 -0.55
N CYS A 131 7.73 -0.45 0.12
CA CYS A 131 9.01 -0.22 -0.54
C CYS A 131 9.65 -1.49 -1.15
N GLY A 132 10.58 -1.32 -2.09
CA GLY A 132 11.34 -2.42 -2.70
C GLY A 132 12.41 -3.08 -1.80
N TYR A 133 12.39 -2.85 -0.49
CA TYR A 133 13.36 -3.40 0.45
C TYR A 133 13.09 -4.90 0.69
N VAL A 134 13.71 -5.77 -0.12
CA VAL A 134 13.49 -7.23 -0.11
C VAL A 134 14.78 -8.08 -0.17
N ASN A 135 15.95 -7.47 -0.44
CA ASN A 135 17.18 -8.19 -0.82
C ASN A 135 18.10 -8.61 0.35
N SER A 136 17.59 -8.71 1.58
CA SER A 136 18.39 -9.13 2.74
C SER A 136 17.54 -9.88 3.79
N PRO A 137 18.14 -10.69 4.69
CA PRO A 137 17.39 -11.31 5.78
C PRO A 137 16.67 -10.28 6.67
N LYS A 138 17.28 -9.10 6.89
CA LYS A 138 16.65 -7.99 7.62
C LYS A 138 15.44 -7.46 6.87
N ALA A 139 15.56 -7.26 5.56
CA ALA A 139 14.46 -6.84 4.70
C ALA A 139 13.28 -7.84 4.73
N LEU A 140 13.57 -9.14 4.64
CA LEU A 140 12.55 -10.18 4.73
C LEU A 140 11.89 -10.22 6.12
N GLY A 141 12.66 -10.01 7.20
CA GLY A 141 12.14 -9.91 8.55
C GLY A 141 11.19 -8.70 8.71
N TYR A 142 11.60 -7.54 8.19
CA TYR A 142 10.81 -6.32 8.17
C TYR A 142 9.46 -6.48 7.46
N LYS A 143 9.41 -7.20 6.33
CA LYS A 143 8.16 -7.44 5.58
C LYS A 143 7.21 -8.43 6.23
N ARG A 144 7.66 -9.19 7.24
CA ARG A 144 6.86 -10.18 7.97
C ARG A 144 6.29 -9.63 9.29
N GLY A 145 6.79 -8.49 9.75
CA GLY A 145 6.38 -7.83 11.00
C GLY A 145 5.09 -7.05 10.90
#